data_AF-A0A386WHZ7-F1
#
_entry.id   AF-A0A386WHZ7-F1
#
_cell.length_a   1.000
_cell.length_b   1.000
_cell.length_c   1.000
_cell.angle_alpha   90.00
_cell.angle_beta   90.00
_cell.angle_gamma   90.00
#
_symmetry.space_group_name_H-M   'P 1'
#
loop_
_entity.id
_entity.type
_entity.pdbx_description
1 polymer ?
#
loop_
_entity_poly.entity_id
_entity_poly.type
_entity_poly.pdbx_seq_one_letter_code
_entity_poly.pdbx_strand_id
1 'polypeptide(L)'
;MPPPRPLPDAEVVVHDVLADQEAGYEHREGVRAGGVAPAREVGLWLGHDRASVVVDRLPGSAAYPRAPGSARLFTLAPGQVGRYRANFRFTGCACSPSWYYEEWLVHVGHGTGAPFGYGEPDRDVDHRVRLYGGAPARL
;
A
#
# COMPACT_ATOMS: atom_id res chain seq x y z
N MET A 1 -2.84 -7.00 9.32
CA MET A 1 -2.10 -8.28 9.37
C MET A 1 -0.61 -7.95 9.49
N PRO A 2 0.13 -8.55 10.45
CA PRO A 2 1.57 -8.34 10.55
C PRO A 2 2.30 -9.05 9.39
N PRO A 3 3.46 -8.55 8.94
CA PRO A 3 4.23 -9.15 7.87
C PRO A 3 4.83 -10.51 8.30
N PRO A 4 5.07 -11.43 7.35
CA PRO A 4 5.73 -12.70 7.63
C PRO A 4 7.19 -12.50 8.04
N ARG A 5 7.73 -13.47 8.80
CA ARG A 5 9.13 -13.49 9.26
C ARG A 5 9.85 -14.77 8.79
N PRO A 6 11.16 -14.72 8.52
CA PRO A 6 12.01 -13.53 8.51
C PRO A 6 11.77 -12.66 7.26
N LEU A 7 12.05 -11.36 7.36
CA LEU A 7 12.02 -10.48 6.19
C LEU A 7 13.30 -10.66 5.37
N PRO A 8 13.23 -10.47 4.04
CA PRO A 8 14.41 -10.49 3.20
C PRO A 8 15.39 -9.38 3.59
N ASP A 9 16.69 -9.68 3.50
CA ASP A 9 17.74 -8.68 3.67
C ASP A 9 17.90 -7.87 2.37
N ALA A 10 17.24 -6.71 2.31
CA ALA A 10 17.24 -5.85 1.15
C ALA A 10 17.14 -4.36 1.54
N GLU A 11 17.57 -3.49 0.63
CA GLU A 11 17.45 -2.04 0.79
C GLU A 11 15.99 -1.63 1.00
N VAL A 12 15.07 -2.16 0.20
CA VAL A 12 13.63 -1.92 0.38
C VAL A 12 12.91 -3.25 0.45
N VAL A 13 12.01 -3.35 1.41
CA VAL A 13 11.04 -4.43 1.53
C VAL A 13 9.66 -3.83 1.44
N VAL A 14 8.74 -4.53 0.77
CA VAL A 14 7.34 -4.19 0.61
C VAL A 14 6.51 -5.39 1.02
N HIS A 15 5.63 -5.22 2.00
CA HIS A 15 4.58 -6.17 2.33
C HIS A 15 3.26 -5.56 1.92
N ASP A 16 2.54 -6.20 1.01
CA ASP A 16 1.20 -5.81 0.61
C ASP A 16 0.18 -6.88 1.02
N VAL A 17 -1.00 -6.40 1.37
CA VAL A 17 -2.17 -7.21 1.66
C VAL A 17 -3.32 -6.61 0.87
N LEU A 18 -3.86 -7.40 -0.06
CA LEU A 18 -4.96 -7.02 -0.94
C LEU A 18 -6.15 -7.93 -0.67
N ALA A 19 -7.34 -7.34 -0.52
CA ALA A 19 -8.61 -8.03 -0.54
C ALA A 19 -9.47 -7.41 -1.65
N ASP A 20 -9.78 -8.19 -2.69
CA ASP A 20 -10.53 -7.73 -3.87
C ASP A 20 -11.72 -8.65 -4.17
N GLN A 21 -12.60 -8.18 -5.04
CA GLN A 21 -13.81 -8.92 -5.40
C GLN A 21 -13.52 -10.22 -6.15
N GLU A 22 -12.49 -10.27 -7.00
CA GLU A 22 -12.19 -11.46 -7.82
C GLU A 22 -11.77 -12.64 -6.93
N ALA A 23 -11.08 -12.37 -5.83
CA ALA A 23 -10.71 -13.33 -4.81
C ALA A 23 -11.78 -13.49 -3.70
N GLY A 24 -13.00 -12.99 -3.88
CA GLY A 24 -14.07 -13.09 -2.88
C GLY A 24 -13.75 -12.35 -1.57
N TYR A 25 -12.89 -11.34 -1.64
CA TYR A 25 -12.38 -10.55 -0.51
C TYR A 25 -11.53 -11.34 0.50
N GLU A 26 -10.98 -12.49 0.09
CA GLU A 26 -9.94 -13.14 0.88
C GLU A 26 -8.66 -12.29 0.87
N HIS A 27 -8.00 -12.19 2.03
CA HIS A 27 -6.75 -11.45 2.14
C HIS A 27 -5.62 -12.23 1.45
N ARG A 28 -5.08 -11.65 0.39
CA ARG A 28 -3.89 -12.13 -0.30
C ARG A 28 -2.72 -11.27 0.12
N GLU A 29 -1.63 -11.88 0.56
CA GLU A 29 -0.43 -11.16 0.96
C GLU A 29 0.79 -11.53 0.12
N GLY A 30 1.68 -10.56 -0.03
CA GLY A 30 2.96 -10.74 -0.69
C GLY A 30 4.07 -9.99 0.04
N VAL A 31 5.27 -10.56 0.05
CA VAL A 31 6.48 -9.84 0.43
C VAL A 31 7.40 -9.77 -0.77
N ARG A 32 7.79 -8.55 -1.12
CA ARG A 32 8.70 -8.23 -2.21
C ARG A 32 9.89 -7.48 -1.64
N ALA A 33 11.06 -7.81 -2.12
CA ALA A 33 12.29 -7.18 -1.69
C ALA A 33 13.11 -6.74 -2.90
N GLY A 34 13.83 -5.63 -2.74
CA GLY A 34 14.62 -5.01 -3.79
C GLY A 34 14.06 -3.68 -4.24
N GLY A 35 14.49 -3.25 -5.43
CA GLY A 35 14.25 -1.90 -5.94
C GLY A 35 12.92 -1.72 -6.69
N VAL A 36 12.97 -0.90 -7.74
CA VAL A 36 11.78 -0.38 -8.45
C VAL A 36 10.90 -1.48 -9.05
N ALA A 37 11.47 -2.51 -9.69
CA ALA A 37 10.69 -3.49 -10.45
C ALA A 37 9.68 -4.28 -9.59
N PRO A 38 10.07 -4.91 -8.46
CA PRO A 38 9.12 -5.57 -7.57
C PRO A 38 8.05 -4.64 -7.00
N ALA A 39 8.37 -3.38 -6.71
CA ALA A 39 7.39 -2.42 -6.20
C ALA A 39 6.31 -2.06 -7.24
N ARG A 40 6.65 -2.05 -8.53
CA ARG A 40 5.67 -1.78 -9.60
C ARG A 40 4.62 -2.87 -9.73
N GLU A 41 4.96 -4.12 -9.41
CA GLU A 41 4.02 -5.25 -9.43
C GLU A 41 2.85 -5.05 -8.46
N VAL A 42 3.05 -4.29 -7.39
CA VAL A 42 2.00 -3.95 -6.42
C VAL A 42 1.46 -2.54 -6.61
N GLY A 43 1.72 -1.88 -7.74
CA GLY A 43 1.18 -0.53 -7.96
C GLY A 43 1.91 0.58 -7.20
N LEU A 44 3.19 0.39 -6.86
CA LEU A 44 4.05 1.42 -6.28
C LEU A 44 5.16 1.83 -7.24
N TRP A 45 5.63 3.06 -7.10
CA TRP A 45 6.84 3.56 -7.72
C TRP A 45 7.82 3.96 -6.62
N LEU A 46 9.05 3.44 -6.72
CA LEU A 46 10.14 3.83 -5.85
C LEU A 46 11.05 4.78 -6.60
N GLY A 47 11.28 5.96 -6.01
CA GLY A 47 12.34 6.87 -6.40
C GLY A 47 13.35 7.02 -5.27
N HIS A 48 14.47 7.66 -5.57
CA HIS A 48 15.49 7.98 -4.58
C HIS A 48 15.68 9.50 -4.49
N ASP A 49 15.73 10.02 -3.27
CA ASP A 49 16.20 11.38 -2.96
C ASP A 49 17.35 11.26 -1.96
N ARG A 50 18.57 11.43 -2.44
CA ARG A 50 19.81 11.19 -1.68
C ARG A 50 19.84 9.79 -1.07
N ALA A 51 19.81 9.69 0.26
CA ALA A 51 19.79 8.45 1.02
C ALA A 51 18.37 8.07 1.47
N SER A 52 17.32 8.65 0.87
CA SER A 52 15.93 8.35 1.19
C SER A 52 15.22 7.72 -0.01
N VAL A 53 14.28 6.83 0.30
CA VAL A 53 13.39 6.24 -0.70
C VAL A 53 12.09 7.03 -0.72
N VAL A 54 11.73 7.51 -1.90
CA VAL A 54 10.45 8.14 -2.19
C VAL A 54 9.49 7.07 -2.66
N VAL A 55 8.32 6.99 -2.03
CA VAL A 55 7.29 6.02 -2.37
C VAL A 55 6.08 6.76 -2.90
N ASP A 56 5.77 6.52 -4.17
CA ASP A 56 4.58 7.03 -4.82
C ASP A 56 3.64 5.85 -5.15
N ARG A 57 2.33 6.08 -5.06
CA ARG A 57 1.32 5.18 -5.61
C ARG A 57 1.26 5.37 -7.12
N LEU A 58 1.30 4.29 -7.89
CA LEU A 58 1.08 4.35 -9.34
C LEU A 58 -0.38 4.71 -9.68
N PRO A 59 -0.62 5.35 -10.84
CA PRO A 59 -1.97 5.58 -11.34
C PRO A 59 -2.76 4.26 -11.43
N GLY A 60 -4.06 4.33 -11.19
CA GLY A 60 -4.97 3.19 -11.32
C GLY A 60 -6.34 3.62 -11.81
N SER A 61 -7.15 2.65 -12.26
CA SER A 61 -8.51 2.86 -12.77
C SER A 61 -9.54 3.11 -11.67
N ALA A 62 -9.13 3.16 -10.41
CA ALA A 62 -10.01 3.40 -9.28
C ALA A 62 -10.73 4.75 -9.43
N ALA A 63 -12.05 4.73 -9.31
CA ALA A 63 -12.86 5.94 -9.21
C ALA A 63 -12.56 6.70 -7.91
N TYR A 64 -12.13 5.99 -6.86
CA TYR A 64 -11.64 6.56 -5.60
C TYR A 64 -10.61 5.65 -4.92
N PRO A 65 -9.60 6.19 -4.22
CA PRO A 65 -9.10 7.55 -4.37
C PRO A 65 -8.58 7.77 -5.79
N ARG A 66 -9.05 8.83 -6.43
CA ARG A 66 -8.67 9.17 -7.80
C ARG A 66 -7.27 9.76 -7.81
N ALA A 67 -6.34 9.09 -8.48
CA ALA A 67 -5.00 9.59 -8.70
C ALA A 67 -4.80 9.73 -10.22
N PRO A 68 -4.89 10.95 -10.79
CA PRO A 68 -4.72 11.15 -12.24
C PRO A 68 -3.26 10.91 -12.70
N GLY A 69 -2.32 10.80 -11.75
CA GLY A 69 -0.91 10.50 -11.95
C GLY A 69 -0.36 9.71 -10.76
N SER A 70 0.97 9.57 -10.67
CA SER A 70 1.57 9.03 -9.44
C SER A 70 1.31 9.98 -8.28
N ALA A 71 0.88 9.44 -7.14
CA ALA A 71 0.57 10.22 -5.94
C ALA A 71 1.60 9.89 -4.86
N ARG A 72 2.36 10.88 -4.40
CA ARG A 72 3.34 10.68 -3.33
C ARG A 72 2.64 10.22 -2.06
N LEU A 73 3.09 9.09 -1.54
CA LEU A 73 2.64 8.58 -0.26
C LEU A 73 3.57 9.11 0.83
N PHE A 74 4.87 8.81 0.74
CA PHE A 74 5.85 9.22 1.75
C PHE A 74 7.28 9.15 1.24
N THR A 75 8.20 9.69 2.06
CA THR A 75 9.65 9.57 1.89
C THR A 75 10.23 8.93 3.15
N LEU A 76 11.02 7.88 3.00
CA LEU A 76 11.60 7.08 4.08
C LEU A 76 13.11 7.24 4.12
N ALA A 77 13.63 7.69 5.27
CA ALA A 77 15.05 7.55 5.60
C ALA A 77 15.40 6.08 5.90
N PRO A 78 16.68 5.70 5.92
CA PRO A 78 17.09 4.36 6.32
C PRO A 78 16.62 4.05 7.74
N GLY A 79 16.16 2.82 7.97
CA GLY A 79 15.55 2.35 9.21
C GLY A 79 14.05 2.64 9.36
N GLN A 80 13.45 3.43 8.47
CA GLN A 80 12.05 3.84 8.59
C GLN A 80 11.08 2.90 7.90
N VAL A 81 9.86 2.85 8.43
CA VAL A 81 8.71 2.12 7.89
C VAL A 81 7.58 3.08 7.57
N GLY A 82 7.08 3.01 6.34
CA GLY A 82 5.84 3.64 5.90
C GLY A 82 4.70 2.64 5.86
N ARG A 83 3.49 3.09 6.23
CA ARG A 83 2.23 2.37 6.07
C ARG A 83 1.32 3.15 5.14
N TYR A 84 0.73 2.45 4.18
CA TYR A 84 -0.33 2.96 3.35
C TYR A 84 -1.57 2.08 3.47
N ARG A 85 -2.73 2.71 3.64
CA ARG A 85 -4.03 2.03 3.71
C ARG A 85 -4.99 2.72 2.77
N ALA A 86 -5.72 1.95 1.96
CA ALA A 86 -6.77 2.48 1.10
C ALA A 86 -7.88 1.46 0.90
N ASN A 87 -9.09 1.95 0.68
CA ASN A 87 -10.12 1.17 0.02
C ASN A 87 -10.44 1.82 -1.33
N PHE A 88 -10.27 1.04 -2.38
CA PHE A 88 -10.56 1.47 -3.73
C PHE A 88 -12.04 1.26 -4.03
N ARG A 89 -12.61 2.17 -4.81
CA ARG A 89 -13.89 1.97 -5.46
C ARG A 89 -13.65 1.95 -6.96
N PHE A 90 -14.07 0.88 -7.61
CA PHE A 90 -13.99 0.74 -9.05
C PHE A 90 -15.37 0.75 -9.70
N THR A 91 -15.42 1.26 -10.93
CA THR A 91 -16.56 1.11 -11.82
C THR A 91 -16.30 -0.03 -12.78
N GLY A 92 -17.25 -0.96 -12.91
CA GLY A 92 -17.31 -1.88 -14.05
C GLY A 92 -17.53 -1.14 -15.38
N CYS A 93 -17.78 -1.89 -16.46
CA CYS A 93 -18.04 -1.31 -17.77
C CYS A 93 -19.16 -0.25 -17.71
N ALA A 94 -19.02 0.84 -18.48
CA ALA A 94 -20.12 1.81 -18.66
C ALA A 94 -21.40 1.15 -19.20
N CYS A 95 -21.25 0.06 -19.95
CA CYS A 95 -22.33 -0.76 -20.52
C CYS A 95 -23.03 -1.68 -19.52
N SER A 96 -22.42 -1.94 -18.36
CA SER A 96 -22.96 -2.78 -17.28
C SER A 96 -22.40 -2.27 -15.96
N PRO A 97 -22.92 -1.15 -15.45
CA PRO A 97 -22.35 -0.48 -14.29
C PRO A 97 -22.43 -1.38 -13.06
N SER A 98 -21.27 -1.80 -12.58
CA SER A 98 -21.10 -2.46 -11.29
C SER A 98 -20.13 -1.65 -10.45
N TRP A 99 -20.25 -1.78 -9.14
CA TRP A 99 -19.31 -1.21 -8.19
C TRP A 99 -18.70 -2.34 -7.40
N TYR A 100 -17.38 -2.33 -7.32
CA TYR A 100 -16.66 -3.22 -6.44
C TYR A 100 -15.62 -2.45 -5.67
N TYR A 101 -15.23 -3.03 -4.55
CA TYR A 101 -14.26 -2.43 -3.66
C TYR A 101 -13.03 -3.32 -3.58
N GLU A 102 -11.91 -2.71 -3.24
CA GLU A 102 -10.72 -3.44 -2.83
C GLU A 102 -10.19 -2.78 -1.57
N GLU A 103 -9.72 -3.57 -0.61
CA GLU A 103 -8.93 -3.05 0.51
C GLU A 103 -7.46 -3.35 0.25
N TRP A 104 -6.62 -2.35 0.46
CA TRP A 104 -5.19 -2.48 0.30
C TRP A 104 -4.45 -1.90 1.50
N LEU A 105 -3.63 -2.74 2.11
CA LEU A 105 -2.68 -2.38 3.16
C LEU A 105 -1.27 -2.65 2.63
N VAL A 106 -0.41 -1.66 2.75
CA VAL A 106 1.01 -1.78 2.40
C VAL A 106 1.85 -1.32 3.57
N HIS A 107 2.88 -2.10 3.88
CA HIS A 107 4.02 -1.65 4.64
C HIS A 107 5.24 -1.60 3.71
N VAL A 108 5.96 -0.48 3.74
CA VAL A 108 7.23 -0.31 3.03
C VAL A 108 8.28 0.05 4.05
N GLY A 109 9.41 -0.62 4.02
CA GLY A 109 10.52 -0.36 4.94
C GLY A 109 11.79 -0.20 4.13
N HIS A 110 12.63 0.71 4.62
CA HIS A 110 13.86 1.10 3.97
C HIS A 110 15.03 0.82 4.91
N GLY A 111 16.02 0.07 4.44
CA GLY A 111 17.18 -0.38 5.22
C GLY A 111 16.96 -1.72 5.91
N THR A 112 18.07 -2.31 6.36
CA THR A 112 18.09 -3.60 7.04
C THR A 112 17.56 -3.45 8.48
N GLY A 113 16.69 -4.37 8.91
CA GLY A 113 16.20 -4.42 10.29
C GLY A 113 15.16 -3.36 10.69
N ALA A 114 14.57 -2.62 9.74
CA ALA A 114 13.43 -1.74 10.04
C ALA A 114 12.32 -2.53 10.76
N PRO A 115 11.66 -1.98 11.80
CA PRO A 115 10.66 -2.67 12.62
C PRO A 115 9.34 -2.86 11.86
N PHE A 116 9.40 -3.64 10.78
CA PHE A 116 8.35 -3.79 9.80
C PHE A 116 7.09 -4.40 10.42
N GLY A 117 5.99 -3.64 10.37
CA GLY A 117 4.66 -4.12 10.77
C GLY A 117 4.50 -4.49 12.25
N TYR A 118 5.41 -4.05 13.13
CA TYR A 118 5.27 -4.10 14.58
C TYR A 118 5.49 -2.71 15.16
N GLY A 119 4.44 -2.13 15.74
CA GLY A 119 4.46 -0.76 16.28
C GLY A 119 3.85 0.28 15.33
N GLU A 120 3.96 1.54 15.71
CA GLU A 120 3.55 2.66 14.87
C GLU A 120 4.57 2.88 13.73
N PRO A 121 4.13 3.02 12.48
CA PRO A 121 5.03 3.34 11.37
C PRO A 121 5.53 4.78 11.50
N ASP A 122 6.73 5.04 10.99
CA ASP A 122 7.29 6.40 10.92
C ASP A 122 6.43 7.33 10.04
N ARG A 123 5.82 6.77 9.00
CA ARG A 123 4.96 7.47 8.05
C ARG A 123 3.66 6.68 7.86
N ASP A 124 2.52 7.35 7.94
CA ASP A 124 1.22 6.69 7.79
C ASP A 124 0.32 7.52 6.87
N VAL A 125 -0.14 6.91 5.79
CA VAL A 125 -1.12 7.49 4.88
C VAL A 125 -2.35 6.58 4.88
N ASP A 126 -3.49 7.12 5.32
CA ASP A 126 -4.76 6.42 5.33
C ASP A 126 -5.75 7.13 4.39
N HIS A 127 -5.98 6.52 3.23
CA HIS A 127 -7.00 6.92 2.26
C HIS A 127 -8.26 6.08 2.36
N ARG A 128 -8.41 5.26 3.42
CA ARG A 128 -9.67 4.53 3.61
C ARG A 128 -10.79 5.50 3.91
N VAL A 129 -11.91 5.34 3.23
CA VAL A 129 -13.16 6.03 3.50
C VAL A 129 -14.17 5.09 4.12
N ARG A 130 -15.01 5.65 5.00
CA ARG A 130 -16.18 4.94 5.52
C ARG A 130 -17.36 5.22 4.62
N LEU A 131 -17.88 4.19 3.98
CA LEU A 131 -18.99 4.30 3.04
C LEU A 131 -20.30 4.76 3.71
N TYR A 132 -20.45 4.54 5.01
CA TYR A 132 -21.69 4.81 5.75
C TYR A 132 -21.50 5.66 7.01
N GLY A 133 -20.40 6.40 7.13
CA GLY A 133 -20.20 7.36 8.23
C GLY A 133 -20.13 6.76 9.65
N GLY A 134 -19.98 5.44 9.79
CA GLY A 134 -19.89 4.78 11.09
C GLY A 134 -18.77 5.35 11.95
N ALA A 135 -19.00 5.44 13.27
CA ALA A 135 -18.03 5.99 14.22
C ALA A 135 -16.69 5.21 14.18
N PRO A 136 -15.55 5.84 14.53
CA PRO A 136 -14.28 5.13 14.57
C PRO A 136 -14.39 3.94 15.52
N ALA A 137 -13.94 2.77 15.08
CA ALA A 137 -13.56 1.74 16.00
C ALA A 137 -12.52 2.37 16.94
N ARG A 138 -12.88 2.48 18.22
CA ARG A 138 -11.95 2.96 19.24
C ARG A 138 -10.79 1.96 19.27
N LEU A 139 -9.57 2.48 19.13
CA LEU A 139 -8.32 1.75 19.34
C LEU A 139 -8.24 1.26 20.79
#